data_AF-W0Q376-F1
#
_entry.id   AF-W0Q376-F1
#
_cell.length_a   1.000
_cell.length_b   1.000
_cell.length_c   1.000
_cell.angle_alpha   90.00
_cell.angle_beta   90.00
_cell.angle_gamma   90.00
#
_symmetry.space_group_name_H-M   'P 1'
#
loop_
_entity.id
_entity.type
_entity.pdbx_description
1 polymer ?
#
loop_
_entity_poly.entity_id
_entity_poly.type
_entity_poly.pdbx_seq_one_letter_code
_entity_poly.pdbx_strand_id
1 'polypeptide(L)' 'MRKIIQISESFVDGYSIGDYFNISALCDDGSLWYLNDFKNGWQRYPDIPQDDVIPALKPSHTHTEGI' A
#
# COMPACT_ATOMS: atom_id res chain seq x y z
N MET A 1 11.69 14.81 -10.65
CA MET A 1 10.93 15.09 -9.41
C MET A 1 9.74 14.16 -9.39
N ARG A 2 9.54 13.46 -8.28
CA ARG A 2 8.29 12.72 -8.01
C ARG A 2 7.13 13.70 -7.91
N LYS A 3 5.94 13.31 -8.38
CA LYS A 3 4.71 14.08 -8.19
C LYS A 3 3.80 13.36 -7.21
N ILE A 4 3.13 14.14 -6.36
CA ILE A 4 2.14 13.64 -5.41
C ILE A 4 0.83 13.45 -6.17
N ILE A 5 0.26 12.24 -6.11
CA ILE A 5 -1.06 11.92 -6.65
C ILE A 5 -2.13 12.09 -5.57
N GLN A 6 -1.89 11.56 -4.38
CA GLN A 6 -2.86 11.55 -3.29
C GLN A 6 -2.15 11.77 -1.95
N ILE A 7 -2.82 12.52 -1.06
CA ILE A 7 -2.50 12.63 0.36
C ILE A 7 -3.69 12.08 1.14
N SER A 8 -3.44 11.26 2.14
CA SER A 8 -4.44 10.74 3.06
C SER A 8 -3.99 10.95 4.50
N GLU A 9 -4.88 11.41 5.36
CA GLU A 9 -4.66 11.56 6.79
C GLU A 9 -5.54 10.55 7.53
N SER A 10 -4.94 9.79 8.43
CA SER A 10 -5.67 9.06 9.45
C SER A 10 -5.42 9.68 10.81
N PHE A 11 -6.52 9.86 11.55
CA PHE A 11 -6.54 10.39 12.89
C PHE A 11 -7.27 9.38 13.79
N VAL A 12 -6.69 9.09 14.94
CA VAL A 12 -7.36 8.34 16.01
C VAL A 12 -7.62 9.29 17.16
N ASP A 13 -8.88 9.40 17.58
CA ASP A 13 -9.25 10.16 18.76
C ASP A 13 -8.69 9.45 20.02
N GLY A 14 -7.70 10.06 20.65
CA GLY A 14 -7.02 9.57 21.83
C GLY A 14 -6.62 10.73 22.72
N TYR A 15 -6.87 10.60 24.02
CA TYR A 15 -6.83 11.63 25.08
C TYR A 15 -5.52 12.43 25.26
N SER A 16 -4.51 12.22 24.41
CA SER A 16 -3.23 12.93 24.44
C SER A 16 -3.02 13.67 23.13
N ILE A 17 -3.09 15.00 23.19
CA ILE A 17 -2.70 15.92 22.10
C ILE A 17 -1.23 15.66 21.78
N GLY A 18 -0.95 14.89 20.73
CA GLY A 18 0.43 14.68 20.26
C GLY A 18 0.70 13.43 19.43
N ASP A 19 -0.05 12.33 19.62
CA ASP A 19 0.58 11.02 19.36
C ASP A 19 0.09 10.21 18.15
N TYR A 20 -0.98 10.59 17.44
CA TYR A 20 -1.55 9.69 16.40
C TYR A 20 -2.11 10.39 15.15
N PHE A 21 -1.32 11.26 14.50
CA PHE A 21 -1.58 11.59 13.10
C PHE A 21 -0.66 10.73 12.21
N ASN A 22 -1.23 10.06 11.22
CA ASN A 22 -0.46 9.40 10.17
C ASN A 22 -0.90 9.99 8.84
N ILE A 23 0.00 10.74 8.22
CA ILE A 23 -0.20 11.22 6.86
C ILE A 23 0.52 10.27 5.93
N SER A 24 -0.14 9.84 4.85
CA SER A 24 0.45 9.05 3.79
C SER A 24 0.36 9.79 2.45
N ALA A 25 1.36 9.58 1.59
CA ALA A 25 1.42 10.17 0.26
C ALA A 25 1.71 9.10 -0.79
N LEU A 26 0.81 8.98 -1.77
CA LEU A 26 0.98 8.17 -2.98
C LEU A 26 1.54 9.03 -4.10
N CYS A 27 2.55 8.52 -4.79
CA CYS A 27 3.28 9.24 -5.82
C CYS A 27 3.09 8.62 -7.21
N ASP A 28 3.43 9.38 -8.25
CA ASP A 28 3.31 8.96 -9.65
C ASP A 28 4.23 7.82 -10.08
N ASP A 29 5.29 7.57 -9.32
CA ASP A 29 6.18 6.41 -9.47
C ASP A 29 5.69 5.17 -8.70
N GLY A 30 4.48 5.21 -8.12
CA GLY A 30 3.90 4.13 -7.33
C GLY A 30 4.46 4.00 -5.91
N SER A 31 5.42 4.83 -5.51
CA SER A 31 5.94 4.79 -4.14
C SER A 31 4.96 5.36 -3.13
N LEU A 32 5.00 4.80 -1.92
CA LEU A 32 4.20 5.23 -0.78
C LEU A 32 5.11 5.77 0.33
N TRP A 33 4.71 6.89 0.91
CA TRP A 33 5.45 7.59 1.96
C TRP A 33 4.54 7.85 3.16
N TYR A 34 5.12 7.95 4.34
CA TYR A 34 4.42 8.35 5.56
C TYR A 34 5.12 9.46 6.31
N LEU A 35 4.32 10.20 7.07
CA LEU A 35 4.72 11.21 8.03
C LEU A 35 3.87 11.02 9.29
N ASN A 36 4.52 10.55 10.36
CA ASN A 36 3.93 10.31 11.68
C ASN A 36 4.75 10.95 12.82
N ASP A 37 5.90 11.53 12.49
CA ASP A 37 6.72 12.36 13.37
C ASP A 37 7.38 13.46 12.53
N PHE A 38 7.06 14.72 12.81
CA PHE A 38 7.66 15.86 12.12
C PHE A 38 9.18 15.96 12.30
N LYS A 39 9.75 15.37 13.36
CA LYS A 39 11.22 15.37 13.57
C LYS A 39 11.93 14.44 12.60
N ASN A 40 11.33 13.29 12.31
CA ASN A 40 11.89 12.29 11.40
C ASN A 40 11.54 12.56 9.93
N GLY A 41 10.53 13.42 9.68
CA GLY A 41 10.11 13.81 8.34
C GLY A 41 9.47 12.66 7.58
N TRP A 42 9.41 12.80 6.25
CA TRP A 42 8.82 11.80 5.37
C TRP A 42 9.71 10.56 5.26
N GLN A 43 9.11 9.40 5.47
CA GLN A 43 9.78 8.10 5.36
C GLN A 43 9.08 7.26 4.29
N ARG A 44 9.86 6.47 3.53
CA ARG A 44 9.32 5.60 2.46
C ARG A 44 8.82 4.30 3.08
N TYR A 45 7.61 3.87 2.75
CA TYR A 45 7.18 2.50 3.03
C TYR A 45 7.93 1.51 2.15
N PRO A 46 8.13 0.25 2.60
CA PRO A 46 8.58 -0.81 1.73
C PRO A 46 7.55 -1.02 0.61
N ASP A 47 8.04 -1.49 -0.54
CA ASP A 47 7.16 -1.86 -1.65
C ASP A 47 6.24 -2.99 -1.19
N ILE A 48 4.92 -2.80 -1.40
CA ILE A 48 3.91 -3.80 -1.07
C ILE A 48 3.82 -4.76 -2.25
N PRO A 49 4.17 -6.06 -2.09
CA PRO A 49 4.04 -7.04 -3.17
C PRO A 49 2.58 -7.12 -3.63
N GLN A 50 2.32 -6.89 -4.92
CA GLN A 50 0.97 -6.99 -5.51
C GLN A 50 0.69 -8.41 -6.02
N ASP A 51 1.74 -9.16 -6.36
CA ASP A 51 1.64 -10.51 -6.89
C ASP A 51 2.20 -11.52 -5.89
N ASP A 52 1.33 -12.37 -5.35
CA ASP A 52 1.76 -13.71 -5.00
C ASP A 52 2.17 -14.38 -6.31
N VAL A 53 3.39 -14.92 -6.39
CA VAL A 53 3.73 -15.90 -7.41
C VAL A 53 2.89 -17.14 -7.11
N ILE A 54 1.60 -17.10 -7.44
CA ILE A 54 0.74 -18.28 -7.52
C ILE A 54 1.29 -19.00 -8.75
N PRO A 55 2.00 -20.13 -8.60
CA PRO A 55 2.37 -20.91 -9.77
C PRO A 55 1.05 -21.27 -10.42
N ALA A 56 0.85 -20.82 -11.66
CA ALA A 56 -0.39 -21.01 -12.41
C ALA A 56 -0.93 -22.41 -12.14
N LEU A 57 -2.06 -22.50 -11.45
CA LEU A 57 -2.84 -23.73 -11.39
C LEU A 57 -3.11 -24.08 -12.85
N LYS A 58 -2.35 -25.03 -13.39
CA LYS A 58 -2.58 -25.52 -14.75
C LYS A 58 -4.04 -25.93 -14.82
N PRO A 59 -4.85 -25.34 -15.72
CA PRO A 59 -6.23 -25.76 -15.83
C PRO A 59 -6.24 -27.23 -16.29
N SER A 60 -6.69 -28.11 -15.41
CA SER A 60 -6.98 -29.51 -15.72
C SER A 60 -8.29 -29.55 -16.49
N HIS A 61 -8.25 -29.23 -17.79
CA HIS A 61 -9.35 -29.54 -18.69
C HIS A 61 -9.14 -30.94 -19.28
N THR A 62 -9.61 -31.96 -18.57
CA THR A 62 -10.03 -33.20 -19.23
C THR A 62 -11.44 -32.98 -19.75
N HIS A 63 -11.55 -32.60 -21.01
CA HIS A 63 -12.82 -32.66 -21.75
C HIS A 63 -12.99 -34.10 -22.23
N THR A 64 -13.82 -34.88 -21.53
CA THR A 64 -14.31 -36.15 -22.08
C THR A 64 -15.70 -35.86 -22.65
N GLU A 65 -15.81 -35.80 -23.97
CA GLU A 65 -17.13 -35.88 -24.60
C GLU A 65 -17.59 -37.34 -24.66
N GLY A 66 -18.72 -37.59 -24.02
CA GLY A 66 -19.63 -38.72 -24.17
C GLY A 66 -20.96 -38.26 -23.57
N ILE A 67 -22.14 -38.43 -24.18
CA ILE A 67 -22.67 -39.34 -25.20
C ILE A 67 -23.61 -38.52 -26.09
#